data_AF-A0AAW5VFR0-F1
#
_entry.id   AF-A0AAW5VFR0-F1
#
_cell.length_a   1.000
_cell.length_b   1.000
_cell.length_c   1.000
_cell.angle_alpha   90.00
_cell.angle_beta   90.00
_cell.angle_gamma   90.00
#
_symmetry.space_group_name_H-M   'P 1'
#
loop_
_entity.id
_entity.type
_entity.pdbx_description
1 polymer ?
#
loop_
_entity_poly.entity_id
_entity_poly.type
_entity_poly.pdbx_seq_one_letter_code
_entity_poly.pdbx_strand_id
1 'polypeptide(L)'
;MNPKIKITIQFIFSHLSAYLLVSIPYFQLVMKDYYEGQNAVFPLFLITANDGAAWSRAMTWLFPALLIQAILIVCFLIVIWDWFRLQTFGKQMFVLVWMRTVLGGLASISPAVGSLEGMVFLIPEISLSIHLYVVFEIFLQSLVQAGIFLTLVNRGKQTT
;
A
#
# COMPACT_ATOMS: atom_id res chain seq x y z
N MET A 1 -12.51 16.56 -19.47
CA MET A 1 -11.97 15.21 -19.14
C MET A 1 -13.06 14.40 -18.45
N ASN A 2 -13.22 13.12 -18.82
CA ASN A 2 -14.22 12.23 -18.18
C ASN A 2 -13.95 12.16 -16.65
N PRO A 3 -14.96 12.36 -15.78
CA PRO A 3 -14.79 12.32 -14.33
C PRO A 3 -14.11 11.05 -13.82
N LYS A 4 -14.42 9.89 -14.42
CA LYS A 4 -13.82 8.60 -14.03
C LYS A 4 -12.33 8.58 -14.34
N ILE A 5 -11.91 9.08 -15.50
CA ILE A 5 -10.49 9.19 -15.88
C ILE A 5 -9.75 10.12 -14.90
N LYS A 6 -10.37 11.24 -14.51
CA LYS A 6 -9.79 12.16 -13.52
C LYS A 6 -9.53 11.46 -12.19
N ILE A 7 -10.54 10.73 -11.69
CA ILE A 7 -10.46 9.97 -10.44
C ILE A 7 -9.35 8.91 -10.51
N THR A 8 -9.28 8.16 -11.61
CA THR A 8 -8.23 7.16 -11.85
C THR A 8 -6.84 7.78 -11.78
N ILE A 9 -6.60 8.89 -12.48
CA ILE A 9 -5.30 9.57 -12.48
C ILE A 9 -4.94 10.06 -11.07
N GLN A 10 -5.88 10.71 -10.38
CA GLN A 10 -5.66 11.21 -9.01
C GLN A 10 -5.39 10.06 -8.04
N PHE A 11 -6.06 8.93 -8.20
CA PHE A 11 -5.87 7.75 -7.36
C PHE A 11 -4.49 7.13 -7.59
N ILE A 12 -4.11 6.88 -8.86
CA ILE A 12 -2.78 6.36 -9.22
C ILE A 12 -1.68 7.25 -8.66
N PHE A 13 -1.80 8.57 -8.86
CA PHE A 13 -0.85 9.53 -8.32
C PHE A 13 -0.74 9.42 -6.80
N SER A 14 -1.87 9.45 -6.07
CA SER A 14 -1.87 9.33 -4.62
C SER A 14 -1.28 8.00 -4.11
N HIS A 15 -1.50 6.91 -4.84
CA HIS A 15 -1.01 5.58 -4.52
C HIS A 15 0.51 5.50 -4.64
N LEU A 16 1.05 5.97 -5.76
CA LEU A 16 2.49 6.00 -6.01
C LEU A 16 3.21 6.98 -5.07
N SER A 17 2.62 8.16 -4.83
CA SER A 17 3.17 9.11 -3.86
C SER A 17 3.22 8.53 -2.46
N ALA A 18 2.17 7.83 -2.01
CA ALA A 18 2.16 7.22 -0.69
C ALA A 18 3.24 6.13 -0.55
N TYR A 19 3.46 5.33 -1.59
CA TYR A 19 4.56 4.36 -1.61
C TYR A 19 5.91 5.07 -1.41
N LEU A 20 6.19 6.13 -2.18
CA LEU A 20 7.44 6.87 -2.06
C LEU A 20 7.60 7.55 -0.69
N LEU A 21 6.55 8.20 -0.20
CA LEU A 21 6.60 9.00 1.02
C LEU A 21 6.60 8.18 2.30
N VAL A 22 6.14 6.93 2.26
CA VAL A 22 6.07 6.05 3.43
C VAL A 22 7.10 4.94 3.33
N SER A 23 7.12 4.16 2.25
CA SER A 23 7.98 2.98 2.18
C SER A 23 9.46 3.31 2.19
N ILE A 24 9.88 4.41 1.54
CA ILE A 24 11.31 4.78 1.53
C ILE A 24 11.77 5.19 2.93
N PRO A 25 11.11 6.13 3.65
CA PRO A 25 11.50 6.44 5.03
C PRO A 25 11.34 5.26 5.98
N TYR A 26 10.26 4.48 5.85
CA TYR A 26 10.01 3.35 6.73
C TYR A 26 11.06 2.24 6.55
N PHE A 27 11.50 2.00 5.32
CA PHE A 27 12.64 1.15 5.05
C PHE A 27 13.88 1.63 5.80
N GLN A 28 14.26 2.90 5.65
CA GLN A 28 15.49 3.42 6.26
C GLN A 28 15.44 3.47 7.80
N LEU A 29 14.28 3.75 8.38
CA LEU A 29 14.14 4.03 9.82
C LEU A 29 13.70 2.83 10.65
N VAL A 30 13.01 1.86 10.05
CA VAL A 30 12.38 0.75 10.77
C VAL A 30 12.79 -0.61 10.19
N MET A 31 12.76 -0.76 8.86
CA MET A 31 12.86 -2.09 8.26
C MET A 31 14.28 -2.53 7.86
N LYS A 32 15.21 -1.58 7.72
CA LYS A 32 16.54 -1.85 7.15
C LYS A 32 17.27 -3.00 7.84
N ASP A 33 17.25 -3.06 9.16
CA ASP A 33 17.95 -4.11 9.93
C ASP A 33 17.39 -5.52 9.65
N TYR A 34 16.11 -5.63 9.29
CA TYR A 34 15.50 -6.90 8.91
C TYR A 34 15.77 -7.32 7.47
N TYR A 35 16.23 -6.39 6.62
CA TYR A 35 16.64 -6.64 5.23
C TYR A 35 18.16 -6.89 5.09
N GLU A 36 18.98 -6.09 5.79
CA GLU A 36 20.43 -6.00 5.58
C GLU A 36 21.25 -6.10 6.88
N GLY A 37 20.60 -6.10 8.05
CA GLY A 37 21.27 -6.06 9.35
C GLY A 37 21.69 -7.43 9.87
N GLN A 38 22.24 -7.45 11.09
CA GLN A 38 22.65 -8.70 11.77
C GLN A 38 21.47 -9.64 12.06
N ASN A 39 20.25 -9.11 12.12
CA ASN A 39 19.01 -9.84 12.33
C ASN A 39 18.19 -9.95 11.03
N ALA A 40 18.84 -9.96 9.87
CA ALA A 40 18.15 -10.00 8.59
C ALA A 40 17.38 -11.32 8.43
N VAL A 41 16.05 -11.21 8.43
CA VAL A 41 15.13 -12.35 8.26
C VAL A 41 14.46 -12.35 6.89
N PHE A 42 14.30 -11.17 6.27
CA PHE A 42 13.65 -11.07 4.96
C PHE A 42 14.39 -11.76 3.81
N PRO A 43 15.74 -11.84 3.77
CA PRO A 43 16.42 -12.60 2.73
C PRO A 43 16.06 -14.09 2.66
N LEU A 44 15.46 -14.67 3.71
CA LEU A 44 15.06 -16.08 3.74
C LEU A 44 13.88 -16.39 2.80
N PHE A 45 13.07 -15.39 2.44
CA PHE A 45 11.85 -15.60 1.63
C PHE A 45 11.48 -14.40 0.73
N LEU A 46 12.20 -13.28 0.82
CA LEU A 46 12.07 -12.14 -0.10
C LEU A 46 13.32 -11.98 -0.96
N ILE A 47 13.12 -11.47 -2.16
CA ILE A 47 14.21 -10.97 -2.99
C ILE A 47 14.75 -9.69 -2.33
N THR A 48 16.04 -9.67 -2.03
CA THR A 48 16.74 -8.53 -1.42
C THR A 48 17.93 -8.12 -2.27
N ALA A 49 18.53 -6.96 -1.97
CA ALA A 49 19.69 -6.44 -2.70
C ALA A 49 20.93 -7.37 -2.67
N ASN A 50 20.94 -8.37 -1.78
CA ASN A 50 22.00 -9.38 -1.70
C ASN A 50 22.04 -10.29 -2.96
N ASP A 51 20.91 -10.50 -3.64
CA ASP A 51 20.84 -11.16 -4.95
C ASP A 51 20.59 -10.10 -6.04
N GLY A 52 21.67 -9.50 -6.54
CA GLY A 52 21.59 -8.37 -7.47
C GLY A 52 20.80 -8.65 -8.76
N ALA A 53 20.84 -9.89 -9.27
CA ALA A 53 20.13 -10.26 -10.49
C ALA A 53 18.62 -10.39 -10.24
N ALA A 54 18.22 -11.09 -9.18
CA ALA A 54 16.81 -11.20 -8.80
C ALA A 54 16.25 -9.83 -8.37
N TRP A 55 17.02 -9.04 -7.63
CA TRP A 55 16.63 -7.70 -7.17
C TRP A 55 16.37 -6.75 -8.34
N SER A 56 17.28 -6.69 -9.31
CA SER A 56 17.11 -5.85 -10.50
C SER A 56 15.82 -6.19 -11.27
N ARG A 57 15.51 -7.50 -11.39
CA ARG A 57 14.27 -7.96 -12.01
C ARG A 57 13.04 -7.54 -11.21
N ALA A 58 13.08 -7.70 -9.88
CA ALA A 58 11.98 -7.29 -9.00
C ALA A 58 11.72 -5.77 -9.10
N MET A 59 12.78 -4.96 -9.09
CA MET A 59 12.67 -3.50 -9.22
C MET A 59 12.10 -3.05 -10.56
N THR A 60 12.37 -3.79 -11.65
CA THR A 60 11.77 -3.52 -12.97
C THR A 60 10.25 -3.73 -12.96
N TRP A 61 9.77 -4.74 -12.23
CA TRP A 61 8.35 -5.07 -12.14
C TRP A 61 7.60 -4.31 -11.04
N LEU A 62 8.30 -3.71 -10.09
CA LEU A 62 7.71 -3.00 -8.96
C LEU A 62 6.76 -1.89 -9.42
N PHE A 63 7.21 -0.99 -10.29
CA PHE A 63 6.38 0.12 -10.76
C PHE A 63 5.16 -0.35 -11.57
N PRO A 64 5.30 -1.26 -12.57
CA PRO A 64 4.14 -1.87 -13.23
C PRO A 64 3.15 -2.52 -12.25
N ALA A 65 3.63 -3.24 -11.24
CA ALA A 65 2.77 -3.91 -10.26
C ALA A 65 1.98 -2.89 -9.42
N LEU A 66 2.62 -1.81 -8.95
CA LEU A 66 1.96 -0.72 -8.22
C LEU A 66 0.90 -0.02 -9.08
N LEU A 67 1.18 0.17 -10.38
CA LEU A 67 0.22 0.77 -11.31
C LEU A 67 -1.01 -0.14 -11.49
N ILE A 68 -0.81 -1.44 -11.72
CA ILE A 68 -1.91 -2.42 -11.84
C ILE A 68 -2.72 -2.46 -10.54
N GLN A 69 -2.06 -2.50 -9.39
CA GLN A 69 -2.73 -2.50 -8.09
C GLN A 69 -3.60 -1.25 -7.91
N ALA A 70 -3.09 -0.06 -8.24
CA ALA A 70 -3.86 1.18 -8.17
C ALA A 70 -5.08 1.17 -9.11
N ILE A 71 -4.94 0.61 -10.31
CA ILE A 71 -6.05 0.44 -11.27
C ILE A 71 -7.12 -0.48 -10.71
N LEU A 72 -6.74 -1.63 -10.15
CA LEU A 72 -7.69 -2.59 -9.57
C LEU A 72 -8.48 -1.97 -8.42
N ILE A 73 -7.80 -1.25 -7.52
CA ILE A 73 -8.45 -0.62 -6.37
C ILE A 73 -9.38 0.52 -6.83
N VAL A 74 -8.94 1.37 -7.77
CA VAL A 74 -9.79 2.49 -8.22
C VAL A 74 -11.00 2.00 -9.01
N CYS A 75 -10.91 0.87 -9.72
CA CYS A 75 -12.07 0.25 -10.36
C CYS A 75 -13.16 -0.07 -9.34
N PHE A 76 -12.79 -0.64 -8.18
CA PHE A 76 -13.73 -0.89 -7.09
C PHE A 76 -14.31 0.42 -6.51
N LEU A 77 -13.45 1.43 -6.31
CA LEU A 77 -13.90 2.75 -5.83
C LEU A 77 -14.88 3.42 -6.79
N ILE A 78 -14.69 3.26 -8.10
CA ILE A 78 -15.57 3.82 -9.14
C ILE A 78 -16.98 3.20 -9.05
N VAL A 79 -17.09 1.90 -8.73
CA VAL A 79 -18.39 1.22 -8.57
C VAL A 79 -19.21 1.84 -7.44
N ILE A 80 -18.56 2.23 -6.34
CA ILE A 80 -19.21 2.83 -5.17
C ILE A 80 -19.14 4.36 -5.14
N TRP A 81 -18.71 5.00 -6.22
CA TRP A 81 -18.32 6.42 -6.21
C TRP A 81 -19.46 7.36 -5.84
N ASP A 82 -20.66 7.12 -6.37
CA ASP A 82 -21.82 7.97 -6.14
C ASP A 82 -22.27 7.97 -4.68
N TRP A 83 -22.16 6.81 -4.01
CA TRP A 83 -22.36 6.71 -2.56
C TRP A 83 -21.20 7.34 -1.78
N PHE A 84 -19.96 7.06 -2.21
CA PHE A 84 -18.73 7.50 -1.55
C PHE A 84 -18.65 9.03 -1.45
N ARG A 85 -19.00 9.75 -2.52
CA ARG A 85 -18.92 11.22 -2.56
C ARG A 85 -19.91 11.93 -1.63
N LEU A 86 -21.00 11.26 -1.24
CA LEU A 86 -22.01 11.78 -0.31
C LEU A 86 -21.60 11.63 1.16
N GLN A 87 -20.56 10.84 1.44
CA GLN A 87 -20.11 10.62 2.80
C GLN A 87 -19.25 11.78 3.34
N THR A 88 -19.24 11.92 4.66
CA THR A 88 -18.32 12.83 5.38
C THR A 88 -16.86 12.45 5.11
N PHE A 89 -15.95 13.42 5.20
CA PHE A 89 -14.50 13.20 5.03
C PHE A 89 -13.96 12.04 5.87
N GLY A 90 -14.36 11.93 7.15
CA GLY A 90 -13.92 10.85 8.02
C GLY A 90 -14.33 9.45 7.52
N LYS A 91 -15.55 9.30 7.03
CA LYS A 91 -16.03 8.05 6.41
C LYS A 91 -15.31 7.74 5.10
N GLN A 92 -15.02 8.76 4.28
CA GLN A 92 -14.25 8.59 3.05
C GLN A 92 -12.82 8.12 3.35
N MET A 93 -12.15 8.75 4.32
CA MET A 93 -10.84 8.32 4.81
C MET A 93 -10.89 6.88 5.31
N PHE A 94 -11.85 6.56 6.17
CA PHE A 94 -12.02 5.22 6.72
C PHE A 94 -12.15 4.18 5.60
N VAL A 95 -13.05 4.38 4.64
CA VAL A 95 -13.25 3.45 3.52
C VAL A 95 -11.96 3.27 2.72
N LEU A 96 -11.27 4.34 2.36
CA LEU A 96 -10.03 4.24 1.57
C LEU A 96 -8.91 3.52 2.33
N VAL A 97 -8.73 3.87 3.62
CA VAL A 97 -7.70 3.28 4.47
C VAL A 97 -7.93 1.80 4.66
N TRP A 98 -9.15 1.41 5.02
CA TRP A 98 -9.49 0.01 5.26
C TRP A 98 -9.52 -0.81 3.97
N MET A 99 -10.01 -0.24 2.87
CA MET A 99 -9.97 -0.91 1.56
C MET A 99 -8.54 -1.28 1.17
N ARG A 100 -7.56 -0.37 1.32
CA ARG A 100 -6.16 -0.70 1.01
C ARG A 100 -5.52 -1.59 2.08
N THR A 101 -5.73 -1.32 3.36
CA THR A 101 -5.08 -2.09 4.45
C THR A 101 -5.55 -3.54 4.48
N VAL A 102 -6.84 -3.78 4.29
CA VAL A 102 -7.41 -5.13 4.33
C VAL A 102 -7.14 -5.85 3.02
N LEU A 103 -7.56 -5.29 1.88
CA LEU A 103 -7.46 -5.98 0.61
C LEU A 103 -6.01 -6.08 0.11
N GLY A 104 -5.21 -5.03 0.35
CA GLY A 104 -3.82 -4.98 -0.08
C GLY A 104 -2.83 -5.62 0.90
N GLY A 105 -3.25 -5.96 2.12
CA GLY A 105 -2.39 -6.49 3.17
C GLY A 105 -2.99 -7.72 3.85
N LEU A 106 -3.85 -7.49 4.83
CA LEU A 106 -4.31 -8.53 5.77
C LEU A 106 -4.98 -9.73 5.09
N ALA A 107 -5.85 -9.48 4.11
CA ALA A 107 -6.63 -10.48 3.40
C ALA A 107 -5.98 -10.92 2.06
N SER A 108 -4.69 -10.65 1.87
CA SER A 108 -3.97 -11.15 0.70
C SER A 108 -3.78 -12.67 0.76
N ILE A 109 -4.02 -13.35 -0.36
CA ILE A 109 -4.02 -14.83 -0.49
C ILE A 109 -2.63 -15.47 -0.53
N SER A 110 -1.57 -14.68 -0.66
CA SER A 110 -0.21 -15.20 -0.61
C SER A 110 0.27 -15.09 0.83
N PRO A 111 0.84 -16.16 1.43
CA PRO A 111 1.55 -16.06 2.68
C PRO A 111 2.67 -15.01 2.51
N ALA A 112 2.54 -13.91 3.23
CA ALA A 112 3.47 -12.79 3.16
C ALA A 112 3.56 -12.16 4.54
N VAL A 113 4.71 -11.57 4.86
CA VAL A 113 4.84 -10.87 6.14
C VAL A 113 3.84 -9.72 6.17
N GLY A 114 3.11 -9.63 7.29
CA GLY A 114 1.99 -8.71 7.47
C GLY A 114 0.62 -9.17 6.92
N SER A 115 0.51 -10.30 6.21
CA SER A 115 -0.80 -10.92 5.92
C SER A 115 -1.23 -11.89 7.03
N LEU A 116 -2.53 -12.14 7.16
CA LEU A 116 -3.05 -13.07 8.16
C LEU A 116 -2.58 -14.51 7.90
N GLU A 117 -2.56 -14.93 6.63
CA GLU A 117 -2.02 -16.24 6.27
C GLU A 117 -0.52 -16.32 6.56
N GLY A 118 0.24 -15.26 6.25
CA GLY A 118 1.66 -15.22 6.59
C GLY A 118 1.93 -15.33 8.08
N MET A 119 1.11 -14.70 8.93
CA MET A 119 1.22 -14.81 10.39
C MET A 119 1.03 -16.24 10.91
N VAL A 120 0.38 -17.12 10.13
CA VAL A 120 0.18 -18.53 10.48
C VAL A 120 1.29 -19.39 9.88
N PHE A 121 1.62 -19.18 8.61
CA PHE A 121 2.55 -20.03 7.87
C PHE A 121 4.03 -19.69 8.08
N LEU A 122 4.35 -18.49 8.57
CA LEU A 122 5.72 -18.02 8.83
C LEU A 122 6.05 -17.92 10.33
N ILE A 123 5.24 -18.53 11.21
CA ILE A 123 5.47 -18.54 12.67
C ILE A 123 6.90 -18.99 13.06
N PRO A 124 7.48 -20.05 12.45
CA PRO A 124 8.83 -20.49 12.81
C PRO A 124 9.92 -19.47 12.45
N GLU A 125 9.73 -18.71 11.38
CA GLU A 125 10.76 -17.85 10.79
C GLU A 125 10.60 -16.39 11.18
N ILE A 126 9.37 -15.94 11.44
CA ILE A 126 9.03 -14.53 11.63
C ILE A 126 8.19 -14.33 12.88
N SER A 127 8.72 -13.50 13.77
CA SER A 127 8.01 -13.09 14.98
C SER A 127 6.80 -12.21 14.67
N LEU A 128 5.78 -12.30 15.53
CA LEU A 128 4.56 -11.50 15.40
C LEU A 128 4.85 -9.99 15.33
N SER A 129 5.88 -9.49 16.02
CA SER A 129 6.25 -8.07 15.98
C SER A 129 6.63 -7.60 14.58
N ILE A 130 7.35 -8.42 13.80
CA ILE A 130 7.74 -8.09 12.42
C ILE A 130 6.50 -8.05 11.52
N HIS A 131 5.55 -8.99 11.69
CA HIS A 131 4.27 -8.91 10.99
C HIS A 131 3.54 -7.60 11.32
N LEU A 132 3.51 -7.20 12.61
CA LEU A 132 2.87 -5.95 13.03
C LEU A 132 3.58 -4.71 12.45
N TYR A 133 4.90 -4.71 12.34
CA TYR A 133 5.63 -3.63 11.66
C TYR A 133 5.26 -3.52 10.18
N VAL A 134 5.10 -4.64 9.46
CA VAL A 134 4.67 -4.60 8.06
C VAL A 134 3.21 -4.14 7.94
N VAL A 135 2.31 -4.64 8.79
CA VAL A 135 0.91 -4.18 8.85
C VAL A 135 0.84 -2.67 9.10
N PHE A 136 1.66 -2.18 10.01
CA PHE A 136 1.73 -0.77 10.33
C PHE A 136 2.21 0.08 9.14
N GLU A 137 3.22 -0.39 8.39
CA GLU A 137 3.63 0.28 7.15
C GLU A 137 2.48 0.36 6.13
N ILE A 138 1.79 -0.75 5.89
CA ILE A 138 0.66 -0.82 4.95
C ILE A 138 -0.44 0.16 5.40
N PHE A 139 -0.73 0.21 6.69
CA PHE A 139 -1.70 1.14 7.26
C PHE A 139 -1.27 2.60 7.06
N LEU A 140 -0.01 2.95 7.32
CA LEU A 140 0.51 4.31 7.11
C LEU A 140 0.47 4.71 5.63
N GLN A 141 0.87 3.82 4.72
CA GLN A 141 0.75 4.04 3.28
C GLN A 141 -0.71 4.31 2.89
N SER A 142 -1.65 3.55 3.46
CA SER A 142 -3.08 3.70 3.20
C SER A 142 -3.61 5.05 3.70
N LEU A 143 -3.16 5.48 4.88
CA LEU A 143 -3.52 6.77 5.46
C LEU A 143 -3.03 7.94 4.60
N VAL A 144 -1.75 7.92 4.22
CA VAL A 144 -1.14 8.97 3.38
C VAL A 144 -1.79 9.02 2.01
N GLN A 145 -2.01 7.87 1.36
CA GLN A 145 -2.71 7.81 0.09
C GLN A 145 -4.11 8.43 0.19
N ALA A 146 -4.90 8.00 1.16
CA ALA A 146 -6.27 8.49 1.33
C ALA A 146 -6.29 10.01 1.53
N GLY A 147 -5.37 10.54 2.36
CA GLY A 147 -5.21 11.97 2.59
C GLY A 147 -4.88 12.75 1.30
N ILE A 148 -3.89 12.27 0.52
CA ILE A 148 -3.52 12.89 -0.76
C ILE A 148 -4.69 12.84 -1.74
N PHE A 149 -5.31 11.68 -1.92
CA PHE A 149 -6.42 11.48 -2.86
C PHE A 149 -7.61 12.40 -2.55
N LEU A 150 -8.08 12.41 -1.29
CA LEU A 150 -9.22 13.24 -0.90
C LEU A 150 -8.89 14.74 -1.00
N THR A 151 -7.65 15.13 -0.72
CA THR A 151 -7.22 16.52 -0.95
C THR A 151 -7.32 16.89 -2.43
N LEU A 152 -6.85 16.03 -3.33
CA LEU A 152 -6.90 16.26 -4.77
C LEU A 152 -8.33 16.28 -5.33
N VAL A 153 -9.21 15.42 -4.81
CA VAL A 153 -10.63 15.37 -5.23
C VAL A 153 -11.41 16.57 -4.70
N ASN A 154 -11.18 16.96 -3.43
CA ASN A 154 -11.91 18.07 -2.80
C ASN A 154 -11.47 19.45 -3.28
N ARG A 155 -10.22 19.65 -3.70
CA ARG A 155 -9.79 20.90 -4.36
C ARG A 155 -10.57 21.22 -5.64
N GLY A 156 -11.24 20.23 -6.24
CA GLY A 156 -12.10 20.40 -7.40
C GLY A 156 -13.56 20.77 -7.08
N LYS A 157 -13.97 20.74 -5.80
CA LYS A 157 -15.28 21.23 -5.39
C LYS A 157 -15.17 22.74 -5.27
N GLN A 158 -15.72 23.47 -6.24
CA GLN A 158 -15.95 24.90 -6.05
C GLN A 158 -16.81 25.07 -4.79
N THR A 159 -16.28 25.81 -3.82
CA THR A 159 -17.07 26.37 -2.72
C THR A 159 -18.12 27.29 -3.35
N THR A 160 -19.34 26.77 -3.53
CA THR A 160 -20.54 27.59 -3.70
C THR A 160 -20.95 28.16 -2.37
#